data_AF-A0A5C7JS92-F1
#
_entry.id   AF-A0A5C7JS92-F1
#
_cell.length_a   1.000
_cell.length_b   1.000
_cell.length_c   1.000
_cell.angle_alpha   90.00
_cell.angle_beta   90.00
_cell.angle_gamma   90.00
#
_symmetry.space_group_name_H-M   'P 1'
#
loop_
_entity.id
_entity.type
_entity.pdbx_description
1 polymer ?
#
loop_
_entity_poly.entity_id
_entity_poly.type
_entity_poly.pdbx_seq_one_letter_code
_entity_poly.pdbx_strand_id
1 'polypeptide(L)'
;MKLRITESQLERLKNKITEEVSPNSYSRVIKPSFNTYELKIDGHDVEAIDCGDIRLSFEIGLESRSWGIKGIDLGNIQGPSEVEAEITYYVTDEEGDYVTQEKSVVIYFDWSTANVEYSDKSGVITIDDDVEISLRNAENGNYIATEINITAYIL
;
A
#
# COMPACT_ATOMS: atom_id res chain seq x y z
N MET A 1 -19.04 -17.84 28.06
CA MET A 1 -19.15 -18.83 26.96
C MET A 1 -17.72 -19.23 26.58
N LYS A 2 -17.34 -20.51 26.68
CA LYS A 2 -16.00 -21.00 26.35
C LYS A 2 -16.03 -21.50 24.91
N LEU A 3 -15.46 -20.76 23.96
CA LEU A 3 -15.16 -21.32 22.65
C LEU A 3 -13.92 -22.21 22.80
N ARG A 4 -13.89 -23.38 22.16
CA ARG A 4 -12.72 -24.25 22.03
C ARG A 4 -12.39 -24.30 20.55
N ILE A 5 -11.18 -23.86 20.18
CA ILE A 5 -10.72 -23.93 18.80
C ILE A 5 -9.88 -25.19 18.62
N THR A 6 -10.22 -26.00 17.61
CA THR A 6 -9.49 -27.22 17.23
C THR A 6 -8.36 -26.90 16.26
N GLU A 7 -7.33 -27.75 16.16
CA GLU A 7 -6.23 -27.59 15.18
C GLU A 7 -6.74 -27.38 13.75
N SER A 8 -7.87 -28.00 13.39
CA SER A 8 -8.53 -27.81 12.10
C SER A 8 -9.07 -26.40 11.84
N GLN A 9 -9.40 -25.62 12.88
CA GLN A 9 -9.76 -24.22 12.74
C GLN A 9 -8.52 -23.33 12.57
N LEU A 10 -7.40 -23.71 13.20
CA LEU A 10 -6.10 -23.05 12.99
C LEU A 10 -5.58 -23.29 11.56
N GLU A 11 -5.69 -24.51 11.03
CA GLU A 11 -5.35 -24.80 9.63
C GLU A 11 -6.23 -24.03 8.63
N ARG A 12 -7.54 -23.92 8.90
CA ARG A 12 -8.45 -23.12 8.07
C ARG A 12 -8.10 -21.63 8.09
N LEU A 13 -7.59 -21.13 9.22
CA LEU A 13 -7.08 -19.77 9.33
C LEU A 13 -5.81 -19.59 8.50
N LYS A 14 -4.87 -20.52 8.56
CA LYS A 14 -3.67 -20.50 7.69
C LYS A 14 -4.03 -20.48 6.20
N ASN A 15 -5.05 -21.23 5.79
CA ASN A 15 -5.55 -21.21 4.42
C ASN A 15 -6.23 -19.89 4.00
N LYS A 16 -6.47 -18.98 4.94
CA LYS A 16 -7.06 -17.64 4.73
C LYS A 16 -6.01 -16.52 4.86
N ILE A 17 -4.74 -16.87 4.96
CA ILE A 17 -3.64 -15.92 4.95
C ILE A 17 -2.98 -16.00 3.56
N THR A 18 -2.53 -14.85 3.03
CA THR A 18 -1.82 -14.75 1.74
C THR A 18 -0.46 -15.47 1.75
N GLU A 19 0.32 -15.36 0.66
CA GLU A 19 1.62 -16.02 0.50
C GLU A 19 2.57 -15.77 1.68
N GLU A 20 2.83 -16.83 2.46
CA GLU A 20 3.79 -16.85 3.55
C GLU A 20 5.22 -16.92 2.97
N VAL A 21 6.03 -15.91 3.27
CA VAL A 21 7.43 -15.79 2.83
C VAL A 21 8.38 -16.38 3.88
N SER A 22 8.05 -16.18 5.16
CA SER A 22 8.72 -16.80 6.31
C SER A 22 7.74 -16.86 7.50
N PRO A 23 8.05 -17.53 8.62
CA PRO A 23 7.10 -17.67 9.72
C PRO A 23 6.53 -16.31 10.17
N ASN A 24 5.21 -16.16 10.05
CA ASN A 24 4.45 -14.92 10.34
C ASN A 24 4.76 -13.73 9.41
N SER A 25 5.53 -13.91 8.34
CA SER A 25 5.87 -12.86 7.37
C SER A 25 5.27 -13.16 6.02
N TYR A 26 4.56 -12.19 5.47
CA TYR A 26 3.75 -12.33 4.28
C TYR A 26 4.11 -11.24 3.30
N SER A 27 3.83 -11.49 2.03
CA SER A 27 3.99 -10.45 1.00
C SER A 27 2.78 -10.38 0.09
N ARG A 28 2.55 -9.19 -0.45
CA ARG A 28 1.52 -8.94 -1.45
C ARG A 28 2.05 -7.97 -2.49
N VAL A 29 1.66 -8.19 -3.74
CA VAL A 29 1.91 -7.25 -4.84
C VAL A 29 0.65 -6.39 -4.96
N ILE A 30 0.82 -5.07 -4.92
CA ILE A 30 -0.28 -4.09 -4.97
C ILE A 30 0.00 -3.04 -6.04
N LYS A 31 -1.04 -2.38 -6.52
CA LYS A 31 -0.93 -1.26 -7.45
C LYS A 31 -1.25 0.04 -6.70
N PRO A 32 -0.25 0.89 -6.40
CA PRO A 32 -0.50 2.14 -5.68
C PRO A 32 -1.42 3.07 -6.46
N SER A 33 -2.28 3.78 -5.75
CA SER A 33 -3.02 4.92 -6.28
C SER A 33 -2.44 6.22 -5.72
N PHE A 34 -2.19 7.18 -6.61
CA PHE A 34 -1.58 8.45 -6.22
C PHE A 34 -2.59 9.58 -6.28
N ASN A 35 -2.64 10.39 -5.22
CA ASN A 35 -3.40 11.62 -5.24
C ASN A 35 -2.63 12.70 -6.00
N THR A 36 -3.16 13.13 -7.14
CA THR A 36 -2.56 14.14 -8.02
C THR A 36 -3.08 15.56 -7.76
N TYR A 37 -4.02 15.73 -6.81
CA TYR A 37 -4.61 17.04 -6.52
C TYR A 37 -3.54 18.05 -6.10
N GLU A 38 -3.52 19.21 -6.78
CA GLU A 38 -2.54 20.30 -6.59
C GLU A 38 -1.07 19.90 -6.82
N LEU A 39 -0.80 18.69 -7.32
CA LEU A 39 0.55 18.25 -7.62
C LEU A 39 1.02 18.88 -8.92
N LYS A 40 2.23 19.43 -8.90
CA LYS A 40 2.83 20.13 -10.04
C LYS A 40 4.20 19.59 -10.38
N ILE A 41 4.47 19.45 -11.68
CA ILE A 41 5.80 19.17 -12.23
C ILE A 41 6.17 20.28 -13.22
N ASP A 42 7.33 20.90 -13.05
CA ASP A 42 7.80 22.01 -13.90
C ASP A 42 6.76 23.15 -14.08
N GLY A 43 5.88 23.35 -13.08
CA GLY A 43 4.79 24.35 -13.08
C GLY A 43 3.46 23.87 -13.66
N HIS A 44 3.42 22.68 -14.24
CA HIS A 44 2.27 22.06 -14.89
C HIS A 44 1.52 21.12 -13.95
N ASP A 45 0.19 21.04 -14.09
CA ASP A 45 -0.65 20.15 -13.29
C ASP A 45 -0.43 18.69 -13.70
N VAL A 46 -0.24 17.83 -12.70
CA VAL A 46 -0.12 16.39 -12.87
C VAL A 46 -1.50 15.78 -13.06
N GLU A 47 -1.64 14.97 -14.10
CA GLU A 47 -2.87 14.23 -14.41
C GLU A 47 -2.83 12.84 -13.77
N ALA A 48 -1.74 12.10 -14.00
CA ALA A 48 -1.62 10.72 -13.58
C ALA A 48 -0.18 10.37 -13.21
N ILE A 49 -0.04 9.33 -12.38
CA ILE A 49 1.24 8.77 -11.96
C ILE A 49 1.11 7.25 -12.03
N ASP A 50 2.06 6.59 -12.70
CA ASP A 50 2.15 5.14 -12.73
C ASP A 50 3.57 4.69 -12.34
N CYS A 51 3.68 3.82 -11.34
CA CYS A 51 4.94 3.18 -10.95
C CYS A 51 4.93 1.66 -11.15
N GLY A 52 3.89 1.13 -11.80
CA GLY A 52 3.62 -0.30 -11.85
C GLY A 52 3.31 -0.88 -10.47
N ASP A 53 3.42 -2.20 -10.39
CA ASP A 53 3.12 -2.95 -9.19
C ASP A 53 4.29 -2.90 -8.20
N ILE A 54 3.99 -2.69 -6.91
CA ILE A 54 4.99 -2.74 -5.83
C ILE A 54 4.73 -3.92 -4.92
N ARG A 55 5.79 -4.50 -4.36
CA ARG A 55 5.68 -5.56 -3.37
C ARG A 55 5.75 -4.98 -1.96
N LEU A 56 4.71 -5.25 -1.18
CA LEU A 56 4.69 -5.00 0.26
C LEU A 56 4.98 -6.30 1.02
N SER A 57 5.66 -6.17 2.14
CA SER A 57 5.82 -7.21 3.15
C SER A 57 5.19 -6.77 4.46
N PHE A 58 4.63 -7.69 5.21
CA PHE A 58 3.98 -7.42 6.49
C PHE A 58 4.02 -8.66 7.38
N GLU A 59 3.79 -8.45 8.66
CA GLU A 59 3.74 -9.53 9.65
C GLU A 59 2.31 -9.75 10.13
N ILE A 60 1.92 -11.02 10.29
CA ILE A 60 0.67 -11.39 10.96
C ILE A 60 1.00 -12.08 12.27
N GLY A 61 0.65 -11.42 13.38
CA GLY A 61 0.75 -11.97 14.72
C GLY A 61 -0.54 -12.66 15.14
N LEU A 62 -0.46 -13.90 15.58
CA LEU A 62 -1.59 -14.61 16.19
C LEU A 62 -1.39 -14.70 17.71
N GLU A 63 -2.18 -13.96 18.47
CA GLU A 63 -2.20 -14.12 19.92
C GLU A 63 -3.10 -15.29 20.29
N SER A 64 -2.53 -16.37 20.82
CA SER A 64 -3.28 -17.54 21.27
C SER A 64 -3.35 -17.64 22.79
N ARG A 65 -4.43 -18.25 23.29
CA ARG A 65 -4.64 -18.64 24.68
C ARG A 65 -5.05 -20.11 24.73
N SER A 66 -5.02 -20.69 25.93
CA SER A 66 -5.44 -22.07 26.19
C SER A 66 -6.89 -22.40 25.76
N TRP A 67 -7.70 -21.39 25.39
CA TRP A 67 -9.08 -21.54 24.93
C TRP A 67 -9.33 -21.00 23.51
N GLY A 68 -8.30 -20.62 22.75
CA GLY A 68 -8.45 -20.18 21.36
C GLY A 68 -7.61 -18.96 21.00
N ILE A 69 -7.85 -18.39 19.82
CA ILE A 69 -7.20 -17.17 19.35
C ILE A 69 -7.84 -15.98 20.06
N LYS A 70 -7.01 -15.17 20.70
CA LYS A 70 -7.42 -13.93 21.37
C LYS A 70 -7.46 -12.75 20.40
N GLY A 71 -6.52 -12.70 19.46
CA GLY A 71 -6.39 -11.58 18.55
C GLY A 71 -5.49 -11.92 17.37
N ILE A 72 -5.67 -11.14 16.33
CA ILE A 72 -4.87 -11.17 15.11
C ILE A 72 -4.38 -9.74 14.92
N ASP A 73 -3.08 -9.59 14.77
CA ASP A 73 -2.42 -8.32 14.51
C ASP A 73 -1.80 -8.39 13.12
N LEU A 74 -1.92 -7.29 12.36
CA LEU A 74 -1.24 -7.13 11.08
C LEU A 74 -0.41 -5.85 11.17
N GLY A 75 0.92 -5.99 11.09
CA GLY A 75 1.83 -4.89 11.34
C GLY A 75 3.14 -5.02 10.57
N ASN A 76 4.11 -4.16 10.90
CA ASN A 76 5.42 -4.10 10.24
C ASN A 76 5.33 -4.07 8.71
N ILE A 77 4.41 -3.25 8.18
CA ILE A 77 4.22 -3.11 6.73
C ILE A 77 5.42 -2.34 6.16
N GLN A 78 6.07 -2.92 5.17
CA GLN A 78 7.22 -2.34 4.47
C GLN A 78 7.08 -2.54 2.97
N GLY A 79 7.63 -1.62 2.19
CA GLY A 79 7.73 -1.71 0.74
C GLY A 79 9.08 -1.18 0.24
N PRO A 80 9.23 -0.97 -1.08
CA PRO A 80 10.43 -0.34 -1.63
C PRO A 80 10.63 1.07 -1.04
N SER A 81 11.88 1.46 -0.83
CA SER A 81 12.23 2.81 -0.34
C SER A 81 12.16 3.88 -1.43
N GLU A 82 12.28 3.46 -2.69
CA GLU A 82 12.13 4.30 -3.87
C GLU A 82 11.58 3.48 -5.04
N VAL A 83 10.83 4.13 -5.92
CA VAL A 83 10.40 3.56 -7.21
C VAL A 83 10.57 4.59 -8.31
N GLU A 84 10.86 4.12 -9.52
CA GLU A 84 10.73 4.92 -10.73
C GLU A 84 9.25 4.97 -11.14
N ALA A 85 8.76 6.16 -11.45
CA ALA A 85 7.38 6.38 -11.88
C ALA A 85 7.35 7.24 -13.13
N GLU A 86 6.34 7.02 -13.96
CA GLU A 86 6.00 7.88 -15.09
C GLU A 86 4.87 8.81 -14.68
N ILE A 87 5.10 10.11 -14.84
CA ILE A 87 4.11 11.15 -14.58
C ILE A 87 3.59 11.69 -15.89
N THR A 88 2.27 11.68 -16.04
CA THR A 88 1.55 12.38 -17.10
C THR A 88 1.10 13.74 -16.60
N TYR A 89 1.40 14.81 -17.33
CA TYR A 89 1.06 16.19 -16.93
C TYR A 89 0.61 17.04 -18.12
N TYR A 90 -0.17 18.09 -17.85
CA TYR A 90 -0.76 18.95 -18.88
C TYR A 90 0.16 20.10 -19.27
N VAL A 91 0.42 20.24 -20.57
CA VAL A 91 1.12 21.37 -21.16
C VAL A 91 0.26 22.03 -22.24
N THR A 92 0.60 23.27 -22.58
CA THR A 92 0.04 23.96 -23.73
C THR A 92 1.03 23.86 -24.88
N ASP A 93 0.57 23.42 -26.04
CA ASP A 93 1.40 23.37 -27.24
C ASP A 93 1.55 24.75 -27.91
N GLU A 94 2.24 24.80 -29.05
CA GLU A 94 2.46 26.06 -29.80
C GLU A 94 1.17 26.66 -30.38
N GLU A 95 0.11 25.85 -30.57
CA GLU A 95 -1.19 26.26 -31.10
C GLU A 95 -2.16 26.72 -29.98
N GLY A 96 -1.81 26.49 -28.73
CA GLY A 96 -2.60 26.85 -27.56
C GLY A 96 -3.48 25.73 -27.02
N ASP A 97 -3.34 24.51 -27.54
CA ASP A 97 -4.12 23.35 -27.14
C ASP A 97 -3.49 22.63 -25.94
N TYR A 98 -4.36 22.05 -25.09
CA TYR A 98 -3.92 21.25 -23.95
C TYR A 98 -3.55 19.85 -24.41
N VAL A 99 -2.29 19.49 -24.22
CA VAL A 99 -1.75 18.16 -24.50
C VAL A 99 -1.08 17.58 -23.27
N THR A 100 -0.95 16.27 -23.20
CA THR A 100 -0.24 15.58 -22.12
C THR A 100 1.19 15.27 -22.52
N GLN A 101 2.13 15.41 -21.58
CA GLN A 101 3.49 14.91 -21.69
C GLN A 101 3.79 13.93 -20.56
N GLU A 102 4.80 13.09 -20.79
CA GLU A 102 5.27 12.08 -19.84
C GLU A 102 6.68 12.43 -19.36
N LYS A 103 6.97 12.15 -18.09
CA LYS A 103 8.30 12.32 -17.50
C LYS A 103 8.55 11.26 -16.44
N SER A 104 9.72 10.64 -16.52
CA SER A 104 10.19 9.72 -15.49
C SER A 104 10.69 10.49 -14.26
N VAL A 105 10.26 10.06 -13.09
CA VAL A 105 10.64 10.62 -11.79
C VAL A 105 10.93 9.51 -10.79
N VAL A 106 11.56 9.86 -9.68
CA VAL A 106 11.70 8.95 -8.53
C VAL A 106 10.74 9.38 -7.42
N ILE A 107 10.00 8.41 -6.87
CA ILE A 107 9.16 8.59 -5.68
C ILE A 107 9.84 7.90 -4.50
N TYR A 108 10.12 8.64 -3.45
CA TYR A 108 10.69 8.13 -2.20
C TYR A 108 9.59 7.82 -1.19
N PHE A 109 9.68 6.67 -0.53
CA PHE A 109 8.72 6.22 0.50
C PHE A 109 9.35 6.16 1.87
N ASP A 110 8.64 6.69 2.86
CA ASP A 110 8.89 6.43 4.28
C ASP A 110 7.72 5.63 4.85
N TRP A 111 7.85 4.31 4.89
CA TRP A 111 6.80 3.42 5.39
C TRP A 111 6.55 3.57 6.90
N SER A 112 7.43 4.26 7.64
CA SER A 112 7.20 4.54 9.07
C SER A 112 6.05 5.53 9.30
N THR A 113 5.65 6.28 8.27
CA THR A 113 4.52 7.22 8.33
C THR A 113 3.22 6.61 7.80
N ALA A 114 3.20 5.32 7.47
CA ALA A 114 2.01 4.66 6.95
C ALA A 114 0.89 4.62 8.00
N ASN A 115 -0.30 5.04 7.58
CA ASN A 115 -1.53 4.92 8.34
C ASN A 115 -2.25 3.63 7.94
N VAL A 116 -2.52 2.78 8.93
CA VAL A 116 -3.16 1.48 8.71
C VAL A 116 -4.54 1.49 9.35
N GLU A 117 -5.56 1.39 8.52
CA GLU A 117 -6.95 1.23 8.95
C GLU A 117 -7.33 -0.25 8.95
N TYR A 118 -7.97 -0.72 10.02
CA TYR A 118 -8.36 -2.12 10.16
C TYR A 118 -9.84 -2.33 9.84
N SER A 119 -10.13 -3.35 9.03
CA SER A 119 -11.47 -3.71 8.58
C SER A 119 -11.74 -5.20 8.75
N ASP A 120 -12.92 -5.56 9.25
CA ASP A 120 -13.36 -6.95 9.49
C ASP A 120 -14.17 -7.54 8.31
N LYS A 121 -14.27 -6.81 7.19
CA LYS A 121 -15.27 -7.07 6.14
C LYS A 121 -14.87 -8.13 5.10
N SER A 122 -13.62 -8.57 5.06
CA SER A 122 -13.10 -9.44 3.99
C SER A 122 -13.11 -10.94 4.33
N GLY A 123 -13.08 -11.30 5.62
CA GLY A 123 -13.03 -12.72 6.06
C GLY A 123 -11.71 -13.44 5.71
N VAL A 124 -10.69 -12.68 5.30
CA VAL A 124 -9.31 -13.03 4.95
C VAL A 124 -8.40 -12.03 5.67
N ILE A 125 -7.21 -12.46 6.11
CA ILE A 125 -6.25 -11.60 6.80
C ILE A 125 -5.19 -11.16 5.79
N THR A 126 -5.20 -9.89 5.40
CA THR A 126 -4.31 -9.37 4.34
C THR A 126 -4.35 -7.84 4.26
N ILE A 127 -3.55 -7.27 3.37
CA ILE A 127 -3.61 -5.85 2.98
C ILE A 127 -4.46 -5.72 1.72
N ASP A 128 -5.20 -4.61 1.60
CA ASP A 128 -5.95 -4.25 0.39
C ASP A 128 -5.03 -4.05 -0.82
N ASP A 129 -5.58 -4.23 -2.02
CA ASP A 129 -4.85 -3.94 -3.26
C ASP A 129 -4.73 -2.43 -3.51
N ASP A 130 -5.69 -1.65 -2.99
CA ASP A 130 -5.71 -0.21 -3.10
C ASP A 130 -4.95 0.43 -1.92
N VAL A 131 -3.78 0.97 -2.21
CA VAL A 131 -2.98 1.79 -1.28
C VAL A 131 -2.95 3.22 -1.81
N GLU A 132 -3.56 4.13 -1.06
CA GLU A 132 -3.64 5.55 -1.44
C GLU A 132 -2.43 6.33 -0.93
N ILE A 133 -1.78 7.07 -1.83
CA ILE A 133 -0.53 7.76 -1.55
C ILE A 133 -0.61 9.24 -1.95
N SER A 134 -0.39 10.12 -0.97
CA SER A 134 -0.23 11.57 -1.20
C SER A 134 1.25 11.91 -1.35
N LEU A 135 1.57 12.70 -2.38
CA LEU A 135 2.95 13.10 -2.68
C LEU A 135 3.20 14.58 -2.40
N ARG A 136 4.45 14.91 -2.09
CA ARG A 136 4.96 16.28 -2.14
C ARG A 136 6.17 16.37 -3.06
N ASN A 137 6.35 17.53 -3.68
CA ASN A 137 7.55 17.84 -4.45
C ASN A 137 8.81 17.77 -3.57
N ALA A 138 9.81 17.04 -4.04
CA ALA A 138 11.16 17.03 -3.51
C ALA A 138 12.05 18.02 -4.28
N GLU A 139 13.31 18.14 -3.86
CA GLU A 139 14.31 18.85 -4.67
C GLU A 139 14.56 18.09 -6.00
N ASN A 140 14.77 18.83 -7.09
CA ASN A 140 15.08 18.30 -8.44
C ASN A 140 13.93 17.65 -9.23
N GLY A 141 12.66 17.88 -8.86
CA GLY A 141 11.51 17.37 -9.63
C GLY A 141 11.14 15.91 -9.35
N ASN A 142 11.69 15.34 -8.27
CA ASN A 142 11.27 14.06 -7.68
C ASN A 142 10.16 14.27 -6.65
N TYR A 143 9.63 13.18 -6.10
CA TYR A 143 8.55 13.22 -5.11
C TYR A 143 8.87 12.43 -3.86
N ILE A 144 8.28 12.85 -2.74
CA ILE A 144 8.31 12.12 -1.47
C ILE A 144 6.87 11.79 -1.09
N ALA A 145 6.60 10.52 -0.79
CA ALA A 145 5.34 10.09 -0.20
C ALA A 145 5.19 10.70 1.21
N THR A 146 4.05 11.31 1.47
CA THR A 146 3.77 12.03 2.72
C THR A 146 2.71 11.34 3.56
N GLU A 147 1.70 10.80 2.91
CA GLU A 147 0.64 10.03 3.54
C GLU A 147 0.49 8.76 2.73
N ILE A 148 0.60 7.63 3.42
CA ILE A 148 0.42 6.29 2.84
C ILE A 148 -0.72 5.67 3.62
N ASN A 149 -1.89 5.56 3.01
CA ASN A 149 -3.10 5.03 3.63
C ASN A 149 -3.30 3.59 3.15
N ILE A 150 -3.32 2.67 4.11
CA ILE A 150 -3.40 1.23 3.87
C ILE A 150 -4.61 0.68 4.61
N THR A 151 -5.47 -0.04 3.89
CA THR A 151 -6.52 -0.84 4.54
C THR A 151 -6.00 -2.25 4.79
N ALA A 152 -6.00 -2.66 6.06
CA ALA A 152 -5.70 -4.01 6.49
C ALA A 152 -6.99 -4.75 6.84
N TYR A 153 -7.19 -5.91 6.23
CA TYR A 153 -8.28 -6.80 6.54
C TYR A 153 -7.89 -7.80 7.63
N ILE A 154 -8.74 -7.90 8.65
CA ILE A 154 -8.66 -8.85 9.76
C ILE A 154 -9.99 -9.61 9.89
N LEU A 155 -10.05 -10.60 10.82
CA LEU A 155 -11.23 -11.44 11.06
C LEU A 155 -12.16 -10.91 12.15
#